data_AF-A0A8W8L655-F1
#
_entry.id   AF-A0A8W8L655-F1
#
_cell.length_a   1.000
_cell.length_b   1.000
_cell.length_c   1.000
_cell.angle_alpha   90.00
_cell.angle_beta   90.00
_cell.angle_gamma   90.00
#
_symmetry.space_group_name_H-M   'P 1'
#
loop_
_entity.id
_entity.type
_entity.pdbx_description
1 polymer ?
#
loop_
_entity_poly.entity_id
_entity_poly.type
_entity_poly.pdbx_seq_one_letter_code
_entity_poly.pdbx_strand_id
1 'polypeptide(L)'
;KENSNMKCIIFTLIVGTVLSQTYHHHDIEMFIDRTFKYVDTDHDGVMVKAELAGAFDFLDVDHDDKLSYAEYTKYSQSAESQLSHDVYNHYDTNKDGFLQRSEYVDSLFSQMDHNGDGQVTRHDYDHFFTNVIHHEIHHGHNGR
;
A
#
# COMPACT_ATOMS: atom_id res chain seq x y z
N LYS A 1 -44.42 -20.49 -33.61
CA LYS A 1 -45.24 -20.52 -32.38
C LYS A 1 -44.29 -20.82 -31.24
N GLU A 2 -43.56 -19.80 -30.78
CA GLU A 2 -43.89 -18.98 -29.59
C GLU A 2 -43.39 -19.68 -28.30
N ASN A 3 -42.31 -19.21 -27.67
CA ASN A 3 -42.27 -18.21 -26.57
C ASN A 3 -42.59 -18.86 -25.20
N SER A 4 -41.89 -18.68 -24.07
CA SER A 4 -40.63 -18.01 -23.68
C SER A 4 -40.08 -18.78 -22.44
N ASN A 5 -38.89 -18.59 -21.86
CA ASN A 5 -37.90 -17.49 -21.80
C ASN A 5 -36.47 -18.12 -21.87
N MET A 6 -35.31 -17.46 -22.06
CA MET A 6 -34.81 -16.09 -21.85
C MET A 6 -34.57 -15.63 -20.40
N LYS A 7 -33.40 -15.94 -19.81
CA LYS A 7 -32.69 -15.09 -18.81
C LYS A 7 -31.27 -15.57 -18.41
N CYS A 8 -30.47 -16.06 -19.36
CA CYS A 8 -29.01 -16.11 -19.21
C CYS A 8 -28.43 -15.06 -20.16
N ILE A 9 -28.25 -13.84 -19.65
CA ILE A 9 -27.83 -12.70 -20.45
C ILE A 9 -26.36 -12.91 -20.83
N ILE A 10 -26.13 -13.11 -22.12
CA ILE A 10 -24.80 -13.17 -22.72
C ILE A 10 -24.19 -11.77 -22.60
N PHE A 11 -23.38 -11.54 -21.57
CA PHE A 11 -22.59 -10.32 -21.39
C PHE A 11 -21.18 -10.50 -21.95
N THR A 12 -21.06 -11.09 -23.15
CA THR A 12 -19.81 -11.03 -23.94
C THR A 12 -19.67 -9.65 -24.56
N LEU A 13 -19.49 -8.64 -23.71
CA LEU A 13 -19.03 -7.33 -24.12
C LEU A 13 -17.50 -7.30 -24.05
N ILE A 14 -16.95 -7.29 -25.26
CA ILE A 14 -15.60 -6.92 -25.66
C ILE A 14 -14.98 -5.87 -24.69
N VAL A 15 -14.09 -6.30 -23.79
CA VAL A 15 -13.14 -5.39 -23.13
C VAL A 15 -11.74 -5.78 -23.59
N GLY A 16 -11.40 -5.28 -24.78
CA GLY A 16 -10.04 -5.35 -25.30
C GLY A 16 -9.16 -4.27 -24.68
N THR A 17 -8.73 -4.45 -23.44
CA THR A 17 -7.54 -3.80 -22.88
C THR A 17 -6.83 -4.75 -21.92
N VAL A 18 -5.74 -5.33 -22.40
CA VAL A 18 -4.72 -5.98 -21.57
C VAL A 18 -4.24 -4.96 -20.53
N LEU A 19 -4.38 -5.29 -19.24
CA LEU A 19 -3.66 -4.80 -18.03
C LEU A 19 -4.54 -4.85 -16.75
N SER A 20 -5.87 -4.94 -16.86
CA SER A 20 -6.78 -4.94 -15.69
C SER A 20 -6.95 -6.32 -15.02
N GLN A 21 -5.86 -7.02 -14.70
CA GLN A 21 -5.95 -8.15 -13.77
C GLN A 21 -5.99 -7.59 -12.34
N THR A 22 -7.21 -7.54 -11.79
CA THR A 22 -7.50 -7.33 -10.37
C THR A 22 -6.42 -7.93 -9.48
N TYR A 23 -5.82 -7.10 -8.62
CA TYR A 23 -5.17 -7.60 -7.41
C TYR A 23 -6.17 -8.50 -6.69
N HIS A 24 -5.84 -9.77 -6.51
CA HIS A 24 -6.69 -10.65 -5.73
C HIS A 24 -6.58 -10.18 -4.27
N HIS A 25 -7.67 -10.24 -3.48
CA HIS A 25 -7.64 -9.85 -2.06
C HIS A 25 -6.44 -10.47 -1.31
N HIS A 26 -6.09 -11.71 -1.69
CA HIS A 26 -4.93 -12.44 -1.19
C HIS A 26 -3.58 -11.73 -1.39
N ASP A 27 -3.36 -11.08 -2.54
CA ASP A 27 -2.10 -10.37 -2.84
C ASP A 27 -1.97 -9.11 -1.95
N ILE A 28 -3.11 -8.44 -1.70
CA ILE A 28 -3.22 -7.28 -0.81
C ILE A 28 -3.00 -7.71 0.64
N GLU A 29 -3.69 -8.75 1.11
CA GLU A 29 -3.53 -9.33 2.45
C GLU A 29 -2.08 -9.78 2.69
N MET A 30 -1.43 -10.42 1.72
CA MET A 30 -0.02 -10.83 1.81
C MET A 30 0.94 -9.65 1.87
N PHE A 31 0.68 -8.58 1.11
CA PHE A 31 1.48 -7.35 1.16
C PHE A 31 1.33 -6.64 2.51
N ILE A 32 0.09 -6.45 2.96
CA ILE A 32 -0.25 -5.86 4.27
C ILE A 32 0.39 -6.67 5.41
N ASP A 33 0.24 -7.99 5.42
CA ASP A 33 0.78 -8.84 6.49
C ASP A 33 2.31 -8.83 6.55
N ARG A 34 2.98 -8.81 5.39
CA ARG A 34 4.44 -8.74 5.30
C ARG A 34 4.98 -7.39 5.73
N THR A 35 4.37 -6.30 5.26
CA THR A 35 4.80 -4.93 5.60
C THR A 35 4.50 -4.61 7.05
N PHE A 36 3.38 -5.11 7.59
CA PHE A 36 3.06 -5.01 9.01
C PHE A 36 4.17 -5.61 9.88
N LYS A 37 4.48 -6.91 9.66
CA LYS A 37 5.53 -7.65 10.39
C LYS A 37 6.96 -7.18 10.16
N TYR A 38 7.18 -6.26 9.23
CA TYR A 38 8.50 -5.68 8.99
C TYR A 38 8.75 -4.44 9.86
N VAL A 39 7.69 -3.68 10.18
CA VAL A 39 7.78 -2.47 11.01
C VAL A 39 7.45 -2.78 12.48
N ASP A 40 6.43 -3.61 12.74
CA ASP A 40 6.13 -4.21 14.06
C ASP A 40 7.30 -5.11 14.47
N THR A 41 8.24 -4.53 15.22
CA THR A 41 9.57 -5.13 15.46
C THR A 41 9.60 -5.90 16.77
N ASP A 42 8.86 -5.45 17.79
CA ASP A 42 8.71 -6.19 19.04
C ASP A 42 7.58 -7.25 19.01
N HIS A 43 6.79 -7.27 17.92
CA HIS A 43 5.73 -8.24 17.64
C HIS A 43 4.56 -8.18 18.64
N ASP A 44 4.30 -7.02 19.25
CA ASP A 44 3.18 -6.82 20.16
C ASP A 44 1.83 -6.62 19.43
N GLY A 45 1.87 -6.34 18.12
CA GLY A 45 0.71 -6.18 17.25
C GLY A 45 0.15 -4.76 17.16
N VAL A 46 0.82 -3.76 17.71
CA VAL A 46 0.57 -2.33 17.48
C VAL A 46 1.83 -1.63 17.00
N MET A 47 1.73 -0.82 15.94
CA MET A 47 2.84 0.02 15.54
C MET A 47 2.82 1.34 16.29
N VAL A 48 3.95 1.70 16.90
CA VAL A 48 4.17 3.05 17.43
C VAL A 48 5.10 3.86 16.55
N LYS A 49 4.98 5.19 16.61
CA LYS A 49 5.85 6.12 15.86
C LYS A 49 7.35 5.88 16.06
N ALA A 50 7.75 5.35 17.22
CA ALA A 50 9.14 5.02 17.52
C ALA A 50 9.67 3.84 16.67
N GLU A 51 8.82 2.88 16.31
CA GLU A 51 9.20 1.76 15.45
C GLU A 51 9.29 2.18 13.99
N LEU A 52 8.36 3.02 13.50
CA LEU A 52 8.50 3.64 12.17
C LEU A 52 9.80 4.44 12.05
N ALA A 53 10.21 5.15 13.10
CA ALA A 53 11.51 5.81 13.15
C ALA A 53 12.68 4.82 13.18
N GLY A 54 12.57 3.71 13.92
CA GLY A 54 13.58 2.65 13.93
C GLY A 54 13.72 1.91 12.60
N ALA A 55 12.60 1.65 11.92
CA ALA A 55 12.55 1.08 10.57
C ALA A 55 13.15 2.03 9.54
N PHE A 56 12.90 3.34 9.67
CA PHE A 56 13.56 4.37 8.86
C PHE A 56 15.07 4.32 9.02
N ASP A 57 15.60 4.41 10.25
CA ASP A 57 17.04 4.35 10.54
C ASP A 57 17.70 3.00 10.13
N PHE A 58 16.92 1.92 10.01
CA PHE A 58 17.39 0.63 9.50
C PHE A 58 17.44 0.55 7.97
N LEU A 59 16.54 1.28 7.29
CA LEU A 59 16.47 1.35 5.83
C LEU A 59 17.45 2.39 5.25
N ASP A 60 17.60 3.54 5.92
CA ASP A 60 18.52 4.64 5.59
C ASP A 60 19.97 4.21 5.86
N VAL A 61 20.63 3.67 4.82
CA VAL A 61 21.90 2.96 4.96
C VAL A 61 23.09 3.83 4.57
N ASP A 62 22.88 4.84 3.74
CA ASP A 62 23.88 5.88 3.49
C ASP A 62 23.77 7.09 4.45
N HIS A 63 22.74 7.11 5.30
CA HIS A 63 22.49 8.09 6.36
C HIS A 63 22.28 9.51 5.81
N ASP A 64 21.48 9.62 4.75
CA ASP A 64 21.20 10.88 4.06
C ASP A 64 19.78 11.46 4.33
N ASP A 65 19.14 10.97 5.40
CA ASP A 65 17.87 11.43 6.01
C ASP A 65 16.63 11.30 5.11
N LYS A 66 16.72 10.45 4.07
CA LYS A 66 15.61 10.03 3.19
C LYS A 66 15.81 8.59 2.72
N LEU A 67 14.73 7.91 2.36
CA LEU A 67 14.81 6.56 1.78
C LEU A 67 14.67 6.63 0.27
N SER A 68 15.65 6.10 -0.45
CA SER A 68 15.47 5.81 -1.87
C SER A 68 14.56 4.58 -2.08
N TYR A 69 13.98 4.44 -3.27
CA TYR A 69 13.20 3.24 -3.63
C TYR A 69 14.02 1.95 -3.46
N ALA A 70 15.32 2.00 -3.78
CA ALA A 70 16.23 0.86 -3.62
C ALA A 70 16.42 0.45 -2.15
N GLU A 71 16.45 1.40 -1.22
CA GLU A 71 16.54 1.13 0.21
C GLU A 71 15.22 0.64 0.79
N TYR A 72 14.11 1.33 0.49
CA TYR A 72 12.76 0.92 0.90
C TYR A 72 12.44 -0.53 0.46
N THR A 73 12.87 -0.91 -0.74
CA THR A 73 12.66 -2.25 -1.28
C THR A 73 13.71 -3.29 -0.86
N LYS A 74 14.85 -2.89 -0.30
CA LYS A 74 16.03 -3.74 -0.02
C LYS A 74 15.75 -5.01 0.77
N TYR A 75 14.82 -4.94 1.72
CA TYR A 75 14.40 -6.09 2.56
C TYR A 75 12.99 -6.60 2.21
N SER A 76 12.27 -5.89 1.32
CA SER A 76 10.98 -6.31 0.83
C SER A 76 11.16 -7.30 -0.32
N GLN A 77 10.89 -8.60 -0.09
CA GLN A 77 10.72 -9.59 -1.17
C GLN A 77 9.56 -9.27 -2.14
N SER A 78 8.89 -8.14 -1.94
CA SER A 78 7.80 -7.58 -2.74
C SER A 78 8.28 -6.38 -3.59
N ALA A 79 9.58 -6.07 -3.59
CA ALA A 79 10.24 -5.03 -4.40
C ALA A 79 9.77 -4.95 -5.87
N GLU A 80 9.51 -6.12 -6.45
CA GLU A 80 9.14 -6.32 -7.86
C GLU A 80 7.62 -6.18 -8.13
N SER A 81 6.81 -5.89 -7.10
CA SER A 81 5.36 -5.72 -7.23
C SER A 81 4.98 -4.27 -7.50
N GLN A 82 4.05 -4.06 -8.43
CA GLN A 82 3.47 -2.73 -8.71
C GLN A 82 2.88 -2.09 -7.43
N LEU A 83 2.27 -2.89 -6.54
CA LEU A 83 1.80 -2.41 -5.23
C LEU A 83 2.89 -1.71 -4.41
N SER A 84 4.12 -2.22 -4.40
CA SER A 84 5.22 -1.62 -3.62
C SER A 84 5.60 -0.24 -4.17
N HIS A 85 5.53 -0.07 -5.50
CA HIS A 85 5.79 1.18 -6.19
C HIS A 85 4.62 2.18 -6.04
N ASP A 86 3.38 1.71 -6.16
CA ASP A 86 2.18 2.53 -5.97
C ASP A 86 2.09 3.06 -4.52
N VAL A 87 2.36 2.19 -3.53
CA VAL A 87 2.44 2.57 -2.10
C VAL A 87 3.60 3.54 -1.83
N TYR A 88 4.78 3.30 -2.43
CA TYR A 88 5.91 4.23 -2.30
C TYR A 88 5.55 5.63 -2.84
N ASN A 89 4.95 5.69 -4.03
CA ASN A 89 4.51 6.95 -4.66
C ASN A 89 3.33 7.62 -3.91
N HIS A 90 2.59 6.87 -3.10
CA HIS A 90 1.56 7.42 -2.21
C HIS A 90 2.17 8.10 -0.99
N TYR A 91 3.31 7.59 -0.49
CA TYR A 91 4.03 8.18 0.65
C TYR A 91 4.89 9.38 0.23
N ASP A 92 5.48 9.33 -0.98
CA ASP A 92 6.20 10.45 -1.62
C ASP A 92 5.21 11.56 -1.98
N THR A 93 4.86 12.35 -0.97
CA THR A 93 3.83 13.38 -1.03
C THR A 93 4.34 14.57 -1.84
N ASN A 94 5.64 14.86 -1.73
CA ASN A 94 6.29 15.97 -2.40
C ASN A 94 6.70 15.64 -3.87
N LYS A 95 6.84 14.36 -4.20
CA LYS A 95 7.19 13.79 -5.52
C LYS A 95 8.63 14.08 -5.98
N ASP A 96 9.57 14.13 -5.03
CA ASP A 96 11.01 14.24 -5.29
C ASP A 96 11.67 12.88 -5.62
N GLY A 97 10.96 11.77 -5.41
CA GLY A 97 11.42 10.41 -5.65
C GLY A 97 12.02 9.71 -4.43
N PHE A 98 12.00 10.34 -3.26
CA PHE A 98 12.54 9.84 -1.99
C PHE A 98 11.51 9.99 -0.86
N LEU A 99 11.56 9.11 0.15
CA LEU A 99 10.72 9.26 1.35
C LEU A 99 11.52 9.93 2.46
N GLN A 100 11.26 11.19 2.75
CA GLN A 100 11.90 11.90 3.86
C GLN A 100 11.40 11.34 5.20
N ARG A 101 12.16 11.48 6.30
CA ARG A 101 11.72 10.99 7.62
C ARG A 101 10.34 11.52 8.02
N SER A 102 9.99 12.77 7.68
CA SER A 102 8.66 13.34 7.93
C SER A 102 7.53 12.72 7.10
N GLU A 103 7.83 12.16 5.92
CA GLU A 103 6.83 11.49 5.08
C GLU A 103 6.63 10.04 5.55
N TYR A 104 7.74 9.32 5.79
CA TYR A 104 7.72 7.93 6.22
C TYR A 104 7.30 7.73 7.70
N VAL A 105 7.61 8.67 8.58
CA VAL A 105 7.32 8.56 10.02
C VAL A 105 6.12 9.43 10.40
N ASP A 106 6.23 10.77 10.32
CA ASP A 106 5.17 11.67 10.82
C ASP A 106 3.87 11.58 10.01
N SER A 107 3.97 11.74 8.68
CA SER A 107 2.81 11.78 7.79
C SER A 107 2.13 10.42 7.69
N LEU A 108 2.91 9.35 7.46
CA LEU A 108 2.37 7.99 7.39
C LEU A 108 1.71 7.56 8.71
N PHE A 109 2.36 7.80 9.86
CA PHE A 109 1.76 7.49 11.16
C PHE A 109 0.44 8.24 11.36
N SER A 110 0.40 9.55 11.08
CA SER A 110 -0.80 10.37 11.25
C SER A 110 -1.93 10.02 10.27
N GLN A 111 -1.65 9.31 9.17
CA GLN A 111 -2.66 8.81 8.24
C GLN A 111 -3.22 7.44 8.66
N MET A 112 -2.43 6.64 9.37
CA MET A 112 -2.84 5.34 9.92
C MET A 112 -3.53 5.48 11.29
N ASP A 113 -3.02 6.32 12.20
CA ASP A 113 -3.57 6.58 13.54
C ASP A 113 -4.86 7.43 13.46
N HIS A 114 -5.93 6.80 12.96
CA HIS A 114 -7.20 7.48 12.67
C HIS A 114 -7.99 7.86 13.93
N ASN A 115 -7.82 7.10 15.01
CA ASN A 115 -8.44 7.37 16.31
C ASN A 115 -7.60 8.35 17.17
N GLY A 116 -6.33 8.59 16.84
CA GLY A 116 -5.45 9.55 17.49
C GLY A 116 -4.99 9.10 18.87
N ASP A 117 -4.88 7.79 19.10
CA ASP A 117 -4.49 7.24 20.41
C ASP A 117 -2.97 7.02 20.57
N GLY A 118 -2.20 7.23 19.50
CA GLY A 118 -0.76 7.05 19.49
C GLY A 118 -0.31 5.63 19.16
N GLN A 119 -1.21 4.74 18.75
CA GLN A 119 -0.92 3.38 18.29
C GLN A 119 -1.67 3.08 16.99
N VAL A 120 -0.99 2.47 16.03
CA VAL A 120 -1.60 1.95 14.81
C VAL A 120 -1.82 0.46 14.99
N THR A 121 -3.06 0.04 15.26
CA THR A 121 -3.35 -1.39 15.38
C THR A 121 -3.37 -2.06 14.01
N ARG A 122 -3.34 -3.40 13.98
CA ARG A 122 -3.55 -4.17 12.75
C ARG A 122 -4.87 -3.81 12.04
N HIS A 123 -5.90 -3.34 12.74
CA HIS A 123 -7.16 -2.91 12.11
C HIS A 123 -7.01 -1.57 11.39
N ASP A 124 -6.34 -0.61 12.01
CA ASP A 124 -6.12 0.73 11.43
C ASP A 124 -5.21 0.65 10.21
N TYR A 125 -4.16 -0.17 10.30
CA TYR A 125 -3.26 -0.48 9.19
C TYR A 125 -4.00 -1.16 8.02
N ASP A 126 -4.80 -2.19 8.28
CA ASP A 126 -5.59 -2.88 7.25
C ASP A 126 -6.59 -1.93 6.56
N HIS A 127 -7.28 -1.09 7.34
CA HIS A 127 -8.21 -0.09 6.80
C HIS A 127 -7.48 0.99 5.97
N PHE A 128 -6.33 1.47 6.43
CA PHE A 128 -5.51 2.43 5.67
C PHE A 128 -5.07 1.84 4.32
N PHE A 129 -4.39 0.69 4.33
CA PHE A 129 -3.89 0.09 3.09
C PHE A 129 -5.00 -0.36 2.15
N THR A 130 -6.12 -0.86 2.68
CA THR A 130 -7.29 -1.17 1.86
C THR A 130 -7.80 0.09 1.14
N ASN A 131 -7.89 1.23 1.84
CA ASN A 131 -8.31 2.49 1.23
C ASN A 131 -7.28 3.04 0.23
N VAL A 132 -5.98 2.99 0.53
CA VAL A 132 -4.91 3.42 -0.40
C VAL A 132 -4.92 2.56 -1.66
N ILE A 133 -4.87 1.24 -1.52
CA ILE A 133 -4.82 0.32 -2.66
C ILE A 133 -6.12 0.40 -3.47
N HIS A 134 -7.29 0.49 -2.83
CA HIS A 134 -8.56 0.72 -3.53
C HIS A 134 -8.58 2.09 -4.24
N HIS A 135 -8.00 3.14 -3.66
CA HIS A 135 -7.86 4.44 -4.32
C HIS A 135 -6.99 4.33 -5.58
N GLU A 136 -5.78 3.78 -5.49
CA GLU A 136 -4.88 3.66 -6.65
C GLU A 136 -5.46 2.76 -7.76
N ILE A 137 -6.10 1.64 -7.41
CA ILE A 137 -6.80 0.75 -8.36
C ILE A 137 -7.91 1.49 -9.11
N HIS A 138 -8.72 2.29 -8.41
CA HIS A 138 -9.91 2.91 -9.00
C HIS A 138 -9.66 4.30 -9.61
N HIS A 139 -8.59 5.00 -9.22
CA HIS A 139 -8.24 6.33 -9.74
C HIS A 139 -7.16 6.31 -10.83
N GLY A 140 -6.60 5.15 -11.20
CA GLY A 140 -5.60 4.97 -12.26
C GLY A 140 -5.97 5.43 -13.69
N HIS A 141 -7.16 6.00 -13.92
CA HIS A 141 -7.57 6.63 -15.18
C HIS A 141 -8.06 8.08 -15.01
N ASN A 142 -7.19 8.99 -14.56
CA ASN A 142 -7.38 10.44 -14.74
C ASN A 142 -6.03 11.18 -14.71
N GLY A 143 -5.13 10.89 -15.66
CA GLY A 143 -3.75 11.37 -15.56
C GLY A 143 -2.85 11.44 -16.79
N ARG A 144 -3.31 11.12 -18.01
CA ARG A 144 -2.65 11.52 -19.27
C ARG A 144 -3.45 11.17 -20.53
#